data_AF-A0A1D1VIA9-F1
#
_entry.id   AF-A0A1D1VIA9-F1
#
_cell.length_a   1.000
_cell.length_b   1.000
_cell.length_c   1.000
_cell.angle_alpha   90.00
_cell.angle_beta   90.00
_cell.angle_gamma   90.00
#
_symmetry.space_group_name_H-M   'P 1'
#
loop_
_entity.id
_entity.type
_entity.pdbx_description
1 polymer ?
#
loop_
_entity_poly.entity_id
_entity_poly.type
_entity_poly.pdbx_seq_one_letter_code
_entity_poly.pdbx_strand_id
1 'polypeptide(L)' 'MEEQSSRLQAIVDEKGRDLLDEKLRSDTLLHKILPKEIADTLKKGTRPNPESFELVTVAFMDILGL' A
#
# COMPACT_ATOMS: atom_id res chain seq x y z
N MET A 1 -37.71 10.94 11.24
CA MET A 1 -36.89 10.74 10.02
C MET A 1 -35.45 11.19 10.24
N GLU A 2 -35.21 12.32 10.92
CA GLU A 2 -33.87 12.87 11.16
C GLU A 2 -32.92 11.94 11.93
N GLU A 3 -33.41 11.22 12.95
CA GLU A 3 -32.57 10.31 13.76
C GLU A 3 -32.04 9.10 12.97
N GLN A 4 -32.82 8.56 12.03
CA GLN A 4 -32.34 7.48 11.15
C GLN A 4 -31.29 8.01 10.17
N SER A 5 -31.48 9.23 9.66
CA SER A 5 -30.54 9.89 8.76
C SER A 5 -29.22 10.22 9.45
N SER A 6 -29.25 10.73 10.68
CA SER A 6 -28.06 11.06 11.45
C SER A 6 -27.26 9.81 11.82
N ARG A 7 -27.95 8.73 12.21
CA ARG A 7 -27.30 7.44 12.49
C ARG A 7 -26.60 6.88 11.25
N LEU A 8 -27.23 6.95 10.08
CA LEU A 8 -26.62 6.49 8.83
C LEU A 8 -25.38 7.32 8.48
N GLN A 9 -25.43 8.64 8.66
CA GLN A 9 -24.26 9.50 8.43
C GLN A 9 -23.10 9.14 9.35
N ALA A 10 -23.36 8.92 10.64
CA ALA A 10 -22.32 8.51 11.58
C ALA A 10 -21.64 7.18 11.18
N ILE A 11 -22.41 6.22 10.67
CA ILE A 11 -21.87 4.94 10.17
C ILE A 11 -21.01 5.16 8.92
N VAL A 12 -21.46 6.01 7.99
CA VAL A 12 -20.68 6.35 6.79
C VAL A 12 -19.35 7.01 7.18
N ASP A 13 -19.37 7.95 8.12
CA ASP A 13 -18.17 8.65 8.58
C ASP A 13 -17.21 7.71 9.30
N GLU A 14 -17.73 6.79 10.13
CA GLU A 14 -16.93 5.75 10.77
C GLU A 14 -16.27 4.83 9.75
N LYS A 15 -17.05 4.29 8.80
CA LYS A 15 -16.51 3.43 7.74
C LYS A 15 -15.51 4.16 6.84
N GLY A 16 -15.73 5.45 6.59
CA GLY A 16 -14.81 6.29 5.85
C GLY A 16 -13.46 6.42 6.55
N ARG A 17 -13.46 6.59 7.88
CA ARG A 17 -12.23 6.62 8.69
C ARG A 17 -11.50 5.28 8.66
N ASP A 18 -12.21 4.18 8.91
CA ASP A 18 -11.64 2.83 8.89
C ASP A 18 -10.98 2.51 7.54
N LEU A 19 -11.64 2.89 6.43
CA LEU A 19 -11.11 2.70 5.08
C LEU A 19 -9.84 3.50 4.85
N LEU A 20 -9.78 4.74 5.34
CA LEU A 20 -8.63 5.62 5.17
C LEU A 20 -7.41 5.09 5.96
N ASP A 21 -7.65 4.62 7.18
CA ASP A 21 -6.61 4.02 8.03
C ASP A 21 -6.04 2.74 7.41
N GLU A 22 -6.91 1.86 6.89
CA GLU A 22 -6.47 0.62 6.24
C GLU A 22 -5.71 0.91 4.93
N LYS A 23 -6.18 1.90 4.16
CA LYS A 23 -5.48 2.37 2.95
C LYS A 23 -4.08 2.88 3.30
N LEU A 24 -3.92 3.64 4.39
CA LEU A 24 -2.63 4.14 4.82
C LEU A 24 -1.67 3.00 5.26
N ARG A 25 -2.19 2.02 5.99
CA ARG A 25 -1.41 0.83 6.40
C ARG A 25 -0.94 0.02 5.19
N SER A 26 -1.85 -0.24 4.25
CA SER A 26 -1.55 -0.95 3.01
C SER A 26 -0.51 -0.20 2.17
N ASP A 27 -0.68 1.11 2.00
CA ASP A 27 0.29 1.97 1.30
C ASP A 27 1.67 1.91 1.96
N THR A 28 1.72 2.01 3.29
CA THR A 28 2.97 1.97 4.05
C THR A 28 3.68 0.63 3.88
N LEU A 29 2.92 -0.47 3.94
CA LEU A 29 3.46 -1.81 3.75
C LEU A 29 4.02 -1.99 2.34
N LEU A 30 3.30 -1.54 1.31
CA LEU A 30 3.74 -1.67 -0.08
C LEU A 30 5.09 -0.98 -0.33
N HIS A 31 5.30 0.22 0.22
CA HIS A 31 6.57 0.95 0.12
C HIS A 31 7.72 0.33 0.92
N LYS A 32 7.43 -0.52 1.92
CA LYS A 32 8.46 -1.25 2.66
C LYS A 32 8.98 -2.47 1.90
N ILE A 33 8.17 -3.03 1.00
CA ILE A 33 8.47 -4.28 0.29
C ILE A 33 9.01 -3.99 -1.12
N LEU A 34 8.57 -2.90 -1.74
CA LEU A 34 8.92 -2.54 -3.11
C LEU A 34 9.55 -1.15 -3.20
N PRO A 35 10.44 -0.91 -4.19
CA PRO A 35 10.88 0.44 -4.53
C PRO A 35 9.68 1.35 -4.82
N LYS A 36 9.78 2.62 -4.43
CA LYS A 36 8.71 3.61 -4.53
C LYS A 36 8.06 3.66 -5.93
N GLU A 37 8.86 3.74 -6.99
CA GLU A 37 8.37 3.82 -8.38
C GLU A 37 7.51 2.61 -8.77
N ILE A 38 7.91 1.41 -8.33
CA ILE A 38 7.19 0.17 -8.59
C ILE A 38 5.88 0.13 -7.78
N ALA A 39 5.94 0.51 -6.50
CA ALA A 39 4.77 0.59 -5.63
C ALA A 39 3.72 1.58 -6.18
N ASP A 40 4.14 2.78 -6.60
CA ASP A 40 3.25 3.81 -7.14
C ASP A 40 2.62 3.39 -8.48
N THR A 41 3.36 2.65 -9.31
CA THR A 41 2.84 2.10 -10.57
C THR A 41 1.77 1.03 -10.30
N LEU A 42 2.00 0.13 -9.34
CA LEU A 42 1.03 -0.89 -8.97
C LEU A 42 -0.24 -0.29 -8.36
N LYS A 43 -0.12 0.76 -7.55
CA LYS A 43 -1.28 1.48 -6.96
C LYS A 43 -2.18 2.11 -8.01
N LYS A 44 -1.64 2.49 -9.16
CA LYS A 44 -2.41 3.01 -10.30
C LYS A 44 -3.15 1.90 -11.08
N GLY A 45 -3.01 0.63 -10.67
CA GLY A 45 -3.55 -0.52 -11.40
C GLY A 45 -2.75 -0.87 -12.66
N THR A 46 -1.59 -0.26 -12.85
CA THR A 46 -0.71 -0.50 -13.99
C THR A 46 0.37 -1.52 -13.66
N ARG A 47 0.76 -2.34 -14.63
CA ARG A 47 1.88 -3.28 -14.48
C ARG A 47 3.19 -2.57 -14.78
N PRO A 48 4.21 -2.66 -13.91
CA PRO A 48 5.53 -2.11 -14.20
C PRO A 48 6.20 -2.90 -15.33
N ASN A 49 6.97 -2.19 -16.15
CA ASN A 49 7.79 -2.83 -17.18
C ASN A 49 9.11 -3.34 -16.58
N PRO A 50 9.70 -4.42 -17.13
CA PRO A 50 11.05 -4.83 -16.77
C PRO A 50 12.05 -3.71 -17.04
N GLU A 51 12.97 -3.49 -16.11
CA GLU A 51 14.04 -2.50 -16.23
C GLU A 51 15.40 -3.19 -16.35
N SER A 52 16.28 -2.62 -17.17
CA SER A 52 17.68 -3.02 -17.28
C SER A 52 18.56 -1.94 -16.69
N PHE A 53 19.52 -2.33 -15.86
CA PHE A 53 20.47 -1.41 -15.23
C PHE A 53 21.86 -1.62 -15.84
N GLU A 54 22.52 -0.53 -16.24
CA GLU A 54 23.86 -0.58 -16.83
C GLU A 54 24.93 -1.05 -15.83
N LEU A 55 24.76 -0.72 -14.55
CA LEU A 55 25.70 -1.07 -13.49
C LEU A 55 24.94 -1.29 -12.18
N VAL A 56 25.17 -2.45 -11.55
CA VAL A 56 24.60 -2.81 -10.24
C VAL A 56 25.65 -3.52 -9.39
N THR A 57 25.49 -3.42 -8.07
CA THR A 57 26.24 -4.24 -7.11
C THR A 57 25.28 -5.23 -6.49
N VAL A 58 25.58 -6.53 -6.60
CA VAL A 58 24.77 -7.60 -6.02
C VAL A 58 25.53 -8.20 -4.84
N ALA A 59 24.88 -8.24 -3.67
CA ALA A 59 25.40 -8.91 -2.48
C ALA A 59 24.58 -10.17 -2.22
N PHE A 60 25.27 -11.32 -2.19
CA PHE A 60 24.69 -12.57 -1.72
C PHE A 60 25.04 -12.71 -0.25
N MET A 61 24.01 -12.78 0.59
CA MET A 61 24.16 -13.01 2.02
C MET A 61 23.40 -14.29 2.36
N ASP A 62 24.08 -15.20 3.03
CA ASP A 62 23.48 -16.40 3.58
C ASP A 62 23.50 -16.29 5.11
N ILE A 63 22.54 -16.94 5.75
CA ILE A 63 22.48 -17.06 7.20
C ILE A 63 22.98 -18.46 7.60
N LEU A 64 24.06 -18.53 8.37
CA LEU A 64 24.56 -19.81 8.87
C LEU A 64 23.65 -20.34 9.98
N GLY A 65 22.93 -21.43 9.70
CA GLY A 65 22.34 -22.34 10.69
C GLY A 65 21.10 -21.85 11.45
N LEU A 66 19.94 -22.44 11.14
CA LEU A 66 18.82 -22.59 12.08
C LEU A 66 19.00 -23.89 12.88
#